data_AF-A0A1I5KKF6-F1
#
_entry.id   AF-A0A1I5KKF6-F1
#
_cell.length_a   1.000
_cell.length_b   1.000
_cell.length_c   1.000
_cell.angle_alpha   90.00
_cell.angle_beta   90.00
_cell.angle_gamma   90.00
#
_symmetry.space_group_name_H-M   'P 1'
#
loop_
_entity.id
_entity.type
_entity.pdbx_description
1 polymer ?
#
loop_
_entity_poly.entity_id
_entity_poly.type
_entity_poly.pdbx_seq_one_letter_code
_entity_poly.pdbx_strand_id
1 'polypeptide(L)'
;MRISKYYLQATLIPFLVTVGITAIFTIIENRQLSSQGLTQETAITTAILSSILYCLLLNVLCLTIFLCKLEVVKNSLLLTVLSWFLLPLSPALVIILKDFNYYLDIGLSSASGDLLYLAFLNGPLIVGLTWSFISYRKALASP
;
A
#
# COMPACT_ATOMS: atom_id res chain seq x y z
N MET A 1 16.26 -9.79 18.55
CA MET A 1 15.07 -9.54 17.70
C MET A 1 15.50 -9.10 16.30
N ARG A 2 15.10 -9.79 15.22
CA ARG A 2 15.53 -9.45 13.84
C ARG A 2 14.51 -8.52 13.18
N ILE A 3 14.83 -7.22 13.08
CA ILE A 3 13.99 -6.21 12.41
C ILE A 3 13.58 -6.61 10.98
N SER A 4 14.45 -7.34 10.26
CA SER A 4 14.17 -7.83 8.91
C SER A 4 12.94 -8.73 8.81
N LYS A 5 12.61 -9.49 9.87
CA LYS A 5 11.40 -10.31 9.92
C LYS A 5 10.15 -9.42 9.85
N TYR A 6 10.14 -8.34 10.61
CA TYR A 6 9.01 -7.42 10.66
C TYR A 6 8.88 -6.60 9.39
N TYR A 7 10.00 -6.22 8.77
CA TYR A 7 9.99 -5.63 7.43
C TYR A 7 9.31 -6.55 6.42
N LEU A 8 9.71 -7.83 6.34
CA LEU A 8 9.11 -8.79 5.40
C LEU A 8 7.62 -9.02 5.68
N GLN A 9 7.22 -9.10 6.95
CA GLN A 9 5.81 -9.22 7.33
C GLN A 9 4.99 -7.98 6.94
N ALA A 10 5.59 -6.79 7.05
CA ALA A 10 4.95 -5.53 6.70
C ALA A 10 4.86 -5.27 5.19
N THR A 11 5.69 -5.94 4.38
CA THR A 11 5.86 -5.63 2.96
C THR A 11 5.46 -6.79 2.06
N LEU A 12 6.11 -7.95 2.19
CA LEU A 12 5.99 -9.06 1.24
C LEU A 12 4.58 -9.69 1.24
N ILE A 13 4.00 -9.93 2.42
CA ILE A 13 2.66 -10.50 2.52
C ILE A 13 1.62 -9.53 1.94
N PRO A 14 1.58 -8.25 2.36
CA PRO A 14 0.73 -7.25 1.72
C PRO A 14 0.93 -7.11 0.22
N PHE A 15 2.18 -7.10 -0.25
CA PHE A 15 2.52 -7.02 -1.67
C PHE A 15 1.81 -8.12 -2.47
N LEU A 16 1.94 -9.38 -2.04
CA LEU A 16 1.33 -10.52 -2.73
C LEU A 16 -0.19 -10.45 -2.71
N VAL A 17 -0.78 -10.03 -1.58
CA VAL A 17 -2.22 -9.85 -1.44
C VAL A 17 -2.73 -8.73 -2.36
N THR A 18 -2.06 -7.57 -2.37
CA THR A 18 -2.41 -6.44 -3.23
C THR A 18 -2.37 -6.83 -4.69
N VAL A 19 -1.28 -7.46 -5.16
CA VAL A 19 -1.15 -7.89 -6.57
C VAL A 19 -2.25 -8.90 -6.93
N GLY A 20 -2.54 -9.86 -6.05
CA GLY A 20 -3.60 -10.84 -6.29
C GLY A 20 -5.00 -10.21 -6.41
N ILE A 21 -5.37 -9.36 -5.45
CA ILE A 21 -6.69 -8.70 -5.43
C ILE A 21 -6.83 -7.73 -6.62
N THR A 22 -5.82 -6.92 -6.88
CA THR A 22 -5.83 -5.95 -8.00
C THR A 22 -5.91 -6.65 -9.36
N ALA A 23 -5.21 -7.78 -9.55
CA ALA A 23 -5.31 -8.56 -10.77
C ALA A 23 -6.73 -9.12 -10.98
N ILE A 24 -7.34 -9.72 -9.94
CA ILE A 24 -8.72 -10.23 -10.01
C ILE A 24 -9.70 -9.10 -10.33
N PHE A 25 -9.59 -7.97 -9.63
CA PHE A 25 -10.47 -6.81 -9.84
C PHE A 25 -10.35 -6.25 -11.27
N THR A 26 -9.12 -6.05 -11.75
CA THR A 26 -8.84 -5.54 -13.10
C THR A 26 -9.44 -6.44 -14.18
N ILE A 27 -9.30 -7.77 -14.02
CA ILE A 27 -9.87 -8.75 -14.97
C ILE A 27 -11.39 -8.67 -15.01
N ILE A 28 -12.05 -8.51 -13.86
CA ILE A 28 -13.51 -8.41 -13.77
C ILE A 28 -14.00 -7.12 -14.43
N GLU A 29 -13.38 -5.99 -14.10
CA GLU A 29 -13.77 -4.67 -14.61
C GLU A 29 -13.57 -4.52 -16.12
N ASN A 30 -12.45 -5.05 -16.64
CA ASN A 30 -12.12 -4.94 -18.06
C ASN A 30 -12.75 -6.04 -18.91
N ARG A 31 -13.54 -6.96 -18.34
CA ARG A 31 -14.14 -8.08 -19.08
C ARG A 31 -15.09 -7.66 -20.20
N GLN A 32 -15.63 -6.44 -20.13
CA GLN A 32 -16.61 -5.90 -21.08
C GLN A 32 -16.06 -4.80 -21.99
N LEU A 33 -14.78 -4.45 -21.88
CA LEU A 33 -14.14 -3.42 -22.70
C LEU A 33 -13.79 -3.98 -24.08
N SER A 34 -14.73 -3.90 -25.02
CA SER A 34 -14.51 -4.27 -26.43
C SER A 34 -14.32 -3.09 -27.38
N SER A 35 -14.50 -1.83 -26.94
CA SER A 35 -14.86 -0.76 -27.88
C SER A 35 -13.99 0.49 -27.94
N GLN A 36 -12.87 0.65 -27.21
CA GLN A 36 -12.12 1.92 -27.24
C GLN A 36 -10.59 1.74 -27.18
N GLY A 37 -9.94 1.71 -28.35
CA GLY A 37 -8.56 2.16 -28.59
C GLY A 37 -7.40 1.31 -28.06
N LEU A 38 -7.53 0.66 -26.89
CA LEU A 38 -6.61 -0.36 -26.39
C LEU A 38 -7.28 -1.74 -26.49
N THR A 39 -6.52 -2.77 -26.87
CA THR A 39 -7.01 -4.14 -26.71
C THR A 39 -7.17 -4.44 -25.22
N GLN A 40 -8.27 -5.09 -24.83
CA GLN A 40 -8.56 -5.51 -23.46
C GLN A 40 -7.34 -6.12 -22.72
N GLU A 41 -6.56 -6.92 -23.44
CA GLU A 41 -5.34 -7.54 -22.93
C GLU A 41 -4.24 -6.53 -22.56
N THR A 42 -4.08 -5.47 -23.35
CA THR A 42 -3.10 -4.41 -23.04
C THR A 42 -3.50 -3.61 -21.80
N ALA A 43 -4.79 -3.26 -21.66
CA ALA A 43 -5.29 -2.57 -20.48
C ALA A 43 -5.08 -3.40 -19.18
N ILE A 44 -5.43 -4.69 -19.22
CA ILE A 44 -5.23 -5.61 -18.08
C ILE A 44 -3.73 -5.73 -17.75
N THR A 45 -2.90 -5.94 -18.76
CA THR A 45 -1.45 -6.14 -18.57
C THR A 45 -0.79 -4.89 -18.00
N THR A 46 -1.12 -3.71 -18.52
CA THR A 46 -0.58 -2.43 -18.04
C THR A 46 -1.02 -2.17 -16.59
N ALA A 47 -2.28 -2.39 -16.24
CA ALA A 47 -2.78 -2.18 -14.88
C ALA A 47 -2.11 -3.12 -13.86
N ILE A 48 -1.92 -4.39 -14.20
CA ILE A 48 -1.20 -5.35 -13.34
C ILE A 48 0.28 -4.93 -13.18
N LEU A 49 0.95 -4.57 -14.28
CA LEU A 49 2.35 -4.14 -14.25
C LEU A 49 2.53 -2.87 -13.40
N SER A 50 1.64 -1.88 -13.57
CA SER A 50 1.63 -0.66 -12.76
C SER A 50 1.41 -0.96 -11.27
N SER A 51 0.53 -1.91 -10.95
CA SER A 51 0.29 -2.34 -9.56
C SER A 51 1.54 -2.98 -8.94
N ILE A 52 2.26 -3.82 -9.71
CA ILE A 52 3.53 -4.42 -9.27
C ILE A 52 4.58 -3.35 -9.02
N LEU A 53 4.76 -2.41 -9.96
CA LEU A 53 5.71 -1.30 -9.82
C LEU A 53 5.38 -0.42 -8.60
N TYR A 54 4.11 -0.11 -8.39
CA TYR A 54 3.65 0.62 -7.22
C TYR A 54 4.00 -0.12 -5.92
N CYS A 55 3.73 -1.42 -5.85
CA CYS A 55 4.04 -2.18 -4.64
C CYS A 55 5.57 -2.33 -4.41
N LEU A 56 6.38 -2.40 -5.47
CA LEU A 56 7.85 -2.35 -5.36
C LEU A 56 8.33 -1.01 -4.79
N LEU A 57 7.77 0.11 -5.27
CA LEU A 57 8.05 1.44 -4.73
C LEU A 57 7.70 1.50 -3.24
N LEU A 58 6.52 1.00 -2.84
CA LEU A 58 6.11 0.97 -1.44
C LEU A 58 7.04 0.13 -0.56
N ASN A 59 7.55 -1.00 -1.06
CA ASN A 59 8.55 -1.79 -0.35
C ASN A 59 9.84 -0.99 -0.10
N VAL A 60 10.30 -0.22 -1.09
CA VAL A 60 11.47 0.67 -0.93
C VAL A 60 11.19 1.75 0.11
N LEU A 61 9.99 2.35 0.12
CA LEU A 61 9.61 3.34 1.13
C LEU A 61 9.55 2.74 2.54
N CYS A 62 9.21 1.45 2.67
CA CYS A 62 9.23 0.73 3.94
C CYS A 62 10.64 0.46 4.48
N LEU A 63 11.71 0.75 3.74
CA LEU A 63 13.09 0.61 4.26
C LEU A 63 13.35 1.52 5.47
N THR A 64 12.57 2.58 5.66
CA THR A 64 12.64 3.43 6.85
C THR A 64 12.40 2.66 8.16
N ILE A 65 11.73 1.51 8.12
CA ILE A 65 11.56 0.61 9.28
C ILE A 65 12.93 0.24 9.88
N PHE A 66 13.98 0.12 9.06
CA PHE A 66 15.33 -0.21 9.52
C PHE A 66 15.98 0.89 10.37
N LEU A 67 15.46 2.12 10.37
CA LEU A 67 15.90 3.18 11.29
C LEU A 67 15.69 2.80 12.76
N CYS A 68 14.78 1.87 13.04
CA CYS A 68 14.55 1.34 14.38
C CYS A 68 15.70 0.43 14.90
N LYS A 69 16.76 0.23 14.09
CA LYS A 69 18.05 -0.32 14.59
C LYS A 69 18.80 0.68 15.46
N LEU A 70 18.57 1.98 15.28
CA LEU A 70 19.16 3.04 16.10
C LEU A 70 18.46 3.08 17.45
N GLU A 71 19.23 3.08 18.55
CA GLU A 71 18.66 3.08 19.91
C GLU A 71 17.74 4.26 20.18
N VAL A 72 18.11 5.45 19.67
CA VAL A 72 17.31 6.68 19.79
C VAL A 72 15.91 6.50 19.19
N VAL A 73 15.83 5.87 18.01
CA VAL A 73 14.56 5.62 17.31
C VAL A 73 13.77 4.53 18.01
N LYS A 74 14.44 3.43 18.39
CA LYS A 74 13.84 2.27 19.07
C LYS A 74 13.16 2.66 20.39
N ASN A 75 13.80 3.52 21.18
CA ASN A 75 13.32 3.91 22.51
C ASN A 75 12.23 4.99 22.46
N SER A 76 12.14 5.76 21.36
CA SER A 76 11.10 6.77 21.17
C SER A 76 9.91 6.22 20.37
N LEU A 77 8.72 6.23 20.98
CA LEU A 77 7.48 5.81 20.30
C LEU A 77 7.21 6.64 19.06
N LEU A 78 7.34 7.97 19.17
CA LEU A 78 7.09 8.89 18.07
C LEU A 78 8.01 8.61 16.88
N LEU A 79 9.32 8.49 17.12
CA LEU A 79 10.28 8.22 16.04
C LEU A 79 10.07 6.84 15.43
N THR A 80 9.70 5.84 16.24
CA THR A 80 9.32 4.52 15.73
C THR A 80 8.10 4.65 14.81
N VAL A 81 7.02 5.33 15.23
CA VAL A 81 5.81 5.52 14.41
C VAL A 81 6.15 6.23 13.11
N LEU A 82 6.91 7.33 13.16
CA LEU A 82 7.32 8.05 11.95
C LEU A 82 8.14 7.18 11.01
N SER A 83 9.07 6.37 11.54
CA SER A 83 9.87 5.45 10.73
C SER A 83 9.04 4.36 10.04
N TRP A 84 7.90 4.00 10.62
CA TRP A 84 7.04 2.92 10.10
C TRP A 84 5.95 3.40 9.15
N PHE A 85 5.44 4.63 9.34
CA PHE A 85 4.23 5.07 8.64
C PHE A 85 4.42 6.32 7.78
N LEU A 86 5.36 7.21 8.11
CA LEU A 86 5.45 8.51 7.44
C LEU A 86 5.73 8.37 5.94
N LEU A 87 6.82 7.69 5.58
CA LEU A 87 7.17 7.47 4.17
C LEU A 87 6.32 6.38 3.50
N PRO A 88 6.03 5.22 4.14
CA PRO A 88 5.20 4.20 3.50
C PRO A 88 3.78 4.63 3.16
N LEU A 89 3.17 5.53 3.96
CA LEU A 89 1.80 6.00 3.73
C LEU A 89 1.73 7.32 2.96
N SER A 90 2.85 8.00 2.70
CA SER A 90 2.82 9.29 2.01
C SER A 90 2.24 9.22 0.59
N PRO A 91 2.51 8.20 -0.25
CA PRO A 91 1.90 8.13 -1.58
C PRO A 91 0.39 7.95 -1.50
N ALA A 92 -0.08 7.09 -0.59
CA ALA A 92 -1.50 6.86 -0.37
C ALA A 92 -2.21 8.15 0.07
N LEU A 93 -1.61 8.91 1.00
CA LEU A 93 -2.15 10.19 1.44
C LEU A 93 -2.22 11.21 0.30
N VAL A 94 -1.17 11.32 -0.52
CA VAL A 94 -1.15 12.25 -1.65
C VAL A 94 -2.23 11.89 -2.68
N ILE A 95 -2.39 10.60 -3.00
CA ILE A 95 -3.41 10.15 -3.95
C ILE A 95 -4.81 10.40 -3.39
N ILE A 96 -5.08 10.02 -2.14
CA ILE A 96 -6.38 10.25 -1.49
C ILE A 96 -6.73 11.74 -1.47
N LEU A 97 -5.78 12.62 -1.12
CA LEU A 97 -6.00 14.07 -1.11
C LEU A 97 -6.29 14.62 -2.51
N LYS A 98 -5.55 14.15 -3.51
CA LYS A 98 -5.74 14.55 -4.91
C LYS A 98 -7.13 14.14 -5.41
N ASP A 99 -7.50 12.88 -5.20
CA ASP A 99 -8.73 12.32 -5.73
C ASP A 99 -9.95 12.86 -4.96
N PHE A 100 -9.82 13.08 -3.64
CA PHE A 100 -10.88 13.73 -2.86
C PHE A 100 -11.19 15.14 -3.36
N ASN A 101 -10.17 15.93 -3.71
CA ASN A 101 -10.38 17.26 -4.30
C ASN A 101 -11.08 17.15 -5.67
N TYR A 102 -10.69 16.17 -6.50
CA TYR A 102 -11.31 15.95 -7.79
C TYR A 102 -12.80 15.58 -7.67
N TYR A 103 -13.16 14.64 -6.78
CA TYR A 103 -14.56 14.22 -6.60
C TYR A 103 -15.42 15.25 -5.86
N LEU A 104 -14.83 16.18 -5.10
CA LEU A 104 -15.57 17.35 -4.61
C LEU A 104 -16.06 18.21 -5.77
N ASP A 105 -15.28 18.33 -6.85
CA ASP A 105 -15.63 19.14 -8.01
C ASP A 105 -16.64 18.44 -8.94
N ILE A 106 -16.55 17.11 -9.11
CA ILE A 106 -17.39 16.36 -10.06
C ILE A 106 -18.54 15.54 -9.44
N GLY A 107 -18.62 15.49 -8.10
CA GLY A 107 -19.65 14.76 -7.35
C GLY A 107 -19.24 13.34 -6.94
N LEU A 108 -19.53 12.97 -5.68
CA LEU A 108 -19.12 11.69 -5.06
C LEU A 108 -19.71 10.42 -5.69
N SER A 109 -20.81 10.52 -6.46
CA SER A 109 -21.47 9.35 -7.05
C SER A 109 -20.66 8.66 -8.14
N SER A 110 -19.71 9.36 -8.77
CA SER A 110 -18.79 8.79 -9.77
C SER A 110 -17.54 8.15 -9.15
N ALA A 111 -17.33 8.29 -7.84
CA ALA A 111 -16.08 7.91 -7.17
C ALA A 111 -15.99 6.44 -6.73
N SER A 112 -17.08 5.68 -6.80
CA SER A 112 -17.19 4.38 -6.11
C SER A 112 -16.21 3.31 -6.63
N GLY A 113 -15.97 3.25 -7.94
CA GLY A 113 -15.01 2.32 -8.54
C GLY A 113 -13.56 2.66 -8.20
N ASP A 114 -13.19 3.93 -8.36
CA ASP A 114 -11.84 4.43 -8.12
C ASP A 114 -11.45 4.34 -6.64
N LEU A 115 -12.38 4.66 -5.72
CA LEU A 115 -12.17 4.52 -4.28
C LEU A 115 -11.99 3.05 -3.86
N LEU A 116 -12.72 2.12 -4.48
CA LEU A 116 -12.54 0.69 -4.25
C LEU A 116 -11.17 0.23 -4.75
N TYR A 117 -10.75 0.67 -5.93
CA TYR A 117 -9.43 0.36 -6.47
C TYR A 117 -8.31 0.86 -5.54
N LEU A 118 -8.41 2.09 -5.04
CA LEU A 118 -7.47 2.65 -4.06
C LEU A 118 -7.43 1.87 -2.75
N ALA A 119 -8.59 1.43 -2.26
CA ALA A 119 -8.69 0.63 -1.05
C ALA A 119 -8.02 -0.74 -1.23
N PHE A 120 -8.21 -1.39 -2.38
CA PHE A 120 -7.53 -2.66 -2.68
C PHE A 120 -6.02 -2.49 -2.88
N LEU A 121 -5.60 -1.37 -3.46
CA LEU A 121 -4.19 -1.09 -3.71
C LEU A 121 -3.41 -0.81 -2.41
N ASN A 122 -4.02 -0.10 -1.45
CA ASN A 122 -3.34 0.37 -0.23
C ASN A 122 -3.73 -0.39 1.05
N GLY A 123 -4.95 -0.92 1.12
CA GLY A 123 -5.51 -1.57 2.31
C GLY A 123 -4.62 -2.70 2.85
N PRO A 124 -4.19 -3.67 2.02
CA PRO A 124 -3.32 -4.75 2.49
C PRO A 124 -2.01 -4.23 3.10
N LEU A 125 -1.40 -3.19 2.52
CA LEU A 125 -0.18 -2.57 3.04
C LEU A 125 -0.43 -1.95 4.42
N ILE A 126 -1.48 -1.15 4.56
CA ILE A 126 -1.84 -0.47 5.83
C ILE A 126 -2.05 -1.51 6.93
N VAL A 127 -2.79 -2.58 6.63
CA VAL A 127 -3.03 -3.69 7.57
C VAL A 127 -1.72 -4.38 7.94
N GLY A 128 -0.87 -4.70 6.95
CA GLY A 128 0.41 -5.36 7.18
C GLY A 128 1.39 -4.53 7.99
N LEU A 129 1.51 -3.23 7.70
CA LEU A 129 2.31 -2.27 8.47
C LEU A 129 1.82 -2.19 9.91
N THR A 130 0.52 -2.02 10.11
CA THR A 130 -0.09 -1.89 11.46
C THR A 130 0.12 -3.16 12.28
N TRP A 131 -0.17 -4.33 11.71
CA TRP A 131 0.01 -5.61 12.39
C TRP A 131 1.47 -5.88 12.75
N SER A 132 2.38 -5.61 11.81
CA SER A 132 3.82 -5.82 12.02
C SER A 132 4.39 -4.83 13.03
N PHE A 133 3.91 -3.58 13.05
CA PHE A 133 4.27 -2.57 14.04
C PHE A 133 3.84 -2.99 15.44
N ILE A 134 2.59 -3.41 15.62
CA ILE A 134 2.08 -3.89 16.92
C ILE A 134 2.90 -5.09 17.40
N SER A 135 3.17 -6.04 16.49
CA SER A 135 3.99 -7.23 16.79
C SER A 135 5.43 -6.86 17.16
N TYR A 136 6.01 -5.87 16.49
CA TYR A 136 7.33 -5.33 16.80
C TYR A 136 7.35 -4.68 18.20
N ARG A 137 6.38 -3.81 18.51
CA ARG A 137 6.30 -3.14 19.81
C ARG A 137 6.10 -4.12 20.96
N LYS A 138 5.26 -5.15 20.79
CA LYS A 138 5.07 -6.20 21.79
C LYS A 138 6.37 -6.94 22.08
N ALA A 139 7.10 -7.32 21.04
CA ALA A 139 8.36 -8.05 21.19
C ALA A 139 9.51 -7.20 21.78
N LEU A 140 9.41 -5.85 21.71
CA LEU A 140 10.31 -4.97 22.45
C LEU A 140 10.00 -4.88 23.95
N ALA A 141 8.74 -5.08 24.34
CA ALA A 141 8.29 -4.97 25.72
C ALA A 141 8.45 -6.28 26.51
N SER A 142 8.52 -7.42 25.83
CA SER A 142 8.84 -8.72 26.41
C SER A 142 10.37 -8.92 26.47
N PRO A 143 10.98 -9.04 27.67
CA PRO A 143 12.43 -9.24 27.84
C PRO A 143 12.94 -10.57 27.27
#